data_AF-A0A1E3X7M9-F1
#
_entry.id   AF-A0A1E3X7M9-F1
#
_cell.length_a   1.000
_cell.length_b   1.000
_cell.length_c   1.000
_cell.angle_alpha   90.00
_cell.angle_beta   90.00
_cell.angle_gamma   90.00
#
_symmetry.space_group_name_H-M   'P 1'
#
loop_
_entity.id
_entity.type
_entity.pdbx_description
1 polymer ?
#
loop_
_entity_poly.entity_id
_entity_poly.type
_entity_poly.pdbx_seq_one_letter_code
_entity_poly.pdbx_strand_id
1 'polypeptide(L)' 'MKEDIEGVSGLYNVDVVFLQSVDKVFRDIVLKTGRIIYERDSSKE' A
#
# COMPACT_ATOMS: atom_id res chain seq x y z
N MET A 1 -13.71 -5.64 -3.03
CA MET A 1 -12.35 -5.06 -2.84
C MET A 1 -11.50 -5.87 -1.88
N LYS A 2 -11.91 -6.09 -0.63
CA LYS A 2 -11.17 -6.98 0.30
C LYS A 2 -11.15 -8.44 -0.19
N GLU A 3 -12.32 -8.97 -0.53
CA GLU A 3 -12.48 -10.36 -1.02
C GLU A 3 -11.69 -10.61 -2.32
N ASP A 4 -11.63 -9.63 -3.22
CA ASP A 4 -10.87 -9.73 -4.46
C ASP A 4 -9.36 -9.81 -4.20
N ILE A 5 -8.87 -9.06 -3.22
CA ILE A 5 -7.46 -9.07 -2.84
C ILE A 5 -7.10 -10.38 -2.15
N GLU A 6 -7.94 -10.88 -1.25
CA GLU A 6 -7.77 -12.19 -0.61
C GLU A 6 -7.73 -13.33 -1.65
N GLY A 7 -8.55 -13.25 -2.70
CA GLY A 7 -8.54 -14.22 -3.80
C GLY A 7 -7.24 -14.21 -4.61
N VAL A 8 -6.62 -13.04 -4.80
CA VAL A 8 -5.35 -12.90 -5.55
C VAL A 8 -4.12 -13.17 -4.68
N SER A 9 -4.16 -12.83 -3.38
CA SER A 9 -3.03 -12.98 -2.46
C SER A 9 -2.76 -14.44 -2.04
N GLY A 10 -3.71 -15.35 -2.28
CA GLY A 10 -3.54 -16.79 -2.13
C GLY A 10 -3.19 -17.20 -0.71
N LEU A 11 -1.93 -17.58 -0.47
CA LEU A 11 -1.44 -18.02 0.86
C LEU A 11 -1.13 -16.87 1.82
N TYR A 12 -1.14 -15.63 1.34
CA TYR A 12 -0.78 -14.46 2.14
C TYR A 12 -2.02 -13.66 2.54
N ASN A 13 -2.03 -13.22 3.80
CA ASN A 13 -2.98 -12.20 4.27
C ASN A 13 -2.39 -10.82 3.96
N VAL A 14 -3.20 -9.95 3.35
CA VAL A 14 -2.79 -8.61 2.94
C VAL A 14 -3.73 -7.59 3.57
N ASP A 15 -3.15 -6.64 4.30
CA ASP A 15 -3.87 -5.48 4.82
C ASP A 15 -3.69 -4.28 3.90
N VAL A 16 -4.80 -3.68 3.47
CA VAL A 16 -4.79 -2.46 2.65
C VAL A 16 -5.07 -1.27 3.55
N VAL A 17 -4.13 -0.33 3.56
CA VAL A 17 -4.25 0.92 4.30
C VAL A 17 -4.24 2.11 3.34
N PHE A 18 -5.07 3.12 3.63
CA PHE A 18 -5.00 4.39 2.93
C PHE A 18 -3.96 5.29 3.61
N LEU A 19 -2.81 5.49 2.96
CA LEU A 19 -1.64 6.13 3.58
C LEU A 19 -1.90 7.56 4.07
N GLN A 20 -2.93 8.25 3.52
CA GLN A 20 -3.30 9.60 3.98
C GLN A 20 -4.17 9.61 5.24
N SER A 21 -4.82 8.49 5.60
CA SER A 21 -5.71 8.41 6.76
C SER A 21 -5.07 7.78 7.99
N VAL A 22 -3.84 7.28 7.88
CA VAL A 22 -3.09 6.73 9.02
C VAL A 22 -2.37 7.86 9.78
N ASP A 23 -2.02 7.60 11.04
CA ASP A 23 -1.29 8.58 11.84
C ASP A 23 0.11 8.84 11.26
N LYS A 24 0.68 10.00 11.63
CA LYS A 24 1.97 10.44 11.12
C LYS A 24 3.10 9.46 11.43
N VAL A 25 3.12 8.86 12.63
CA VAL A 25 4.21 7.97 13.04
C VAL A 25 4.19 6.70 12.21
N PHE A 26 3.02 6.10 12.02
CA PHE A 26 2.87 4.93 11.16
C PHE A 26 3.24 5.24 9.71
N ARG A 27 2.78 6.37 9.17
CA ARG A 27 3.13 6.81 7.81
C ARG A 27 4.64 6.96 7.63
N ASP A 28 5.32 7.58 8.58
CA ASP A 28 6.77 7.80 8.51
C ASP A 28 7.54 6.47 8.56
N ILE A 29 7.04 5.47 9.30
CA ILE A 29 7.60 4.10 9.28
C ILE A 29 7.45 3.49 7.89
N VAL A 30 6.25 3.51 7.32
CA VAL A 30 5.98 2.93 5.99
C VAL A 30 6.84 3.58 4.91
N LEU A 31 7.01 4.90 4.92
CA LEU A 31 7.85 5.61 3.94
C LEU A 31 9.34 5.29 4.10
N LYS A 32 9.79 5.00 5.32
CA LYS A 32 11.19 4.68 5.62
C LYS A 32 11.55 3.22 5.32
N THR A 33 10.65 2.28 5.57
CA THR A 33 10.93 0.83 5.49
C THR A 33 10.26 0.14 4.31
N GLY A 34 9.23 0.76 3.74
CA GLY A 34 8.46 0.22 2.64
C GLY A 34 9.25 0.16 1.33
N ARG A 35 8.76 -0.67 0.41
CA ARG A 35 9.29 -0.79 -0.94
C ARG A 35 8.21 -0.41 -1.94
N ILE A 36 8.52 0.51 -2.84
CA ILE A 36 7.63 0.84 -3.97
C ILE A 36 7.63 -0.35 -4.93
N ILE A 37 6.47 -0.97 -5.11
CA ILE A 37 6.25 -2.08 -6.06
C ILE A 37 5.60 -1.60 -7.37
N TYR A 38 4.97 -0.43 -7.34
CA TYR A 38 4.32 0.21 -8.47
C TYR A 38 4.27 1.72 -8.21
N GLU A 39 4.60 2.49 -9.23
CA GLU A 39 4.42 3.94 -9.26
C GLU A 39 3.79 4.28 -10.61
N ARG A 40 2.72 5.08 -10.57
CA ARG A 40 2.14 5.61 -11.80
C ARG A 40 2.97 6.82 -12.19
N ASP A 41 3.69 6.73 -13.31
CA ASP A 41 4.48 7.83 -13.83
C ASP A 41 3.56 9.01 -14.17
N SER A 42 3.61 10.06 -13.35
CA SER A 42 2.89 11.32 -13.55
C SER A 42 3.79 12.38 -14.21
N SER A 43 4.96 12.00 -14.74
CA SER A 43 5.93 12.92 -15.38
C SER A 43 5.54 13.36 -16.79
N LYS A 44 4.24 13.32 -17.14
CA LYS A 44 3.69 13.83 -18.40
C LYS A 44 2.36 14.55 -18.17
N GLU A 45 2.42 15.69 -17.49
CA GLU A 45 1.46 16.81 -17.63
C GLU A 45 2.20 18.14 -17.58
#